data_AF-A0A954T8C6-F1
#
_entry.id   AF-A0A954T8C6-F1
#
_cell.length_a   1.000
_cell.length_b   1.000
_cell.length_c   1.000
_cell.angle_alpha   90.00
_cell.angle_beta   90.00
_cell.angle_gamma   90.00
#
_symmetry.space_group_name_H-M   'P 1'
#
loop_
_entity.id
_entity.type
_entity.pdbx_description
1 polymer ?
#
loop_
_entity_poly.entity_id
_entity_poly.type
_entity_poly.pdbx_seq_one_letter_code
_entity_poly.pdbx_strand_id
1 'polypeptide(L)'
;VLNHLVEVGIKYLVPRADERVLLGATQEEVGFDKSNTLEGIEELLSFGRGLVPELNRATIERTWAGLRPGSADGLPVMGRLLRFENAYVAAGHFRSGLQMSLGTGLLMRQLVLGEEPEIEMAPYSADAEVRRACRDALKERDTAQESDTVKERVRT
;
A
#
# COMPACT_ATOMS: atom_id res chain seq x y z
N VAL A 1 -11.32 -17.24 -19.70
CA VAL A 1 -11.57 -17.96 -18.43
C VAL A 1 -11.62 -16.99 -17.25
N LEU A 2 -10.69 -16.05 -17.13
CA LEU A 2 -10.77 -14.98 -16.13
C LEU A 2 -10.87 -13.62 -16.85
N ASN A 3 -11.97 -12.88 -16.63
CA ASN A 3 -12.21 -11.55 -17.24
C ASN A 3 -12.17 -10.40 -16.23
N HIS A 4 -12.12 -10.72 -14.93
CA HIS A 4 -12.12 -9.77 -13.84
C HIS A 4 -10.97 -10.04 -12.90
N LEU A 5 -10.48 -8.98 -12.24
CA LEU A 5 -9.56 -9.12 -11.12
C LEU A 5 -10.27 -9.84 -9.98
N VAL A 6 -9.58 -10.81 -9.38
CA VAL A 6 -10.03 -11.49 -8.17
C VAL A 6 -9.03 -11.17 -7.07
N GLU A 7 -9.53 -10.77 -5.90
CA GLU A 7 -8.72 -10.50 -4.70
C GLU A 7 -9.28 -11.29 -3.52
N VAL A 8 -8.40 -11.98 -2.79
CA VAL A 8 -8.70 -12.71 -1.56
C VAL A 8 -7.60 -12.40 -0.55
N GLY A 9 -7.90 -11.50 0.39
CA GLY A 9 -6.92 -10.99 1.34
C GLY A 9 -5.78 -10.27 0.63
N ILE A 10 -4.54 -10.77 0.74
CA ILE A 10 -3.40 -10.16 0.06
C ILE A 10 -3.11 -10.75 -1.33
N LYS A 11 -3.79 -11.84 -1.68
CA LYS A 11 -3.58 -12.58 -2.92
C LYS A 11 -4.60 -12.14 -3.97
N TYR A 12 -4.19 -12.17 -5.22
CA TYR A 12 -4.98 -11.73 -6.34
C TYR A 12 -4.61 -12.44 -7.64
N LEU A 13 -5.57 -12.47 -8.55
CA LEU A 13 -5.42 -12.88 -9.94
C LEU A 13 -5.77 -11.69 -10.84
N VAL A 14 -4.84 -11.27 -11.69
CA VAL A 14 -5.08 -10.19 -12.65
C VAL A 14 -5.03 -10.75 -14.07
N PRO A 15 -6.17 -10.86 -14.77
CA PRO A 15 -6.16 -11.22 -16.18
C PRO A 15 -5.60 -10.07 -17.02
N ARG A 16 -4.85 -10.42 -18.07
CA ARG A 16 -4.32 -9.50 -19.08
C ARG A 16 -5.04 -9.74 -20.40
N ALA A 17 -5.02 -8.72 -21.27
CA ALA A 17 -5.71 -8.77 -22.57
C ALA A 17 -5.12 -9.81 -23.54
N ASP A 18 -3.90 -10.25 -23.29
CA ASP A 18 -3.14 -11.23 -24.09
C ASP A 18 -3.16 -12.63 -23.47
N GLU A 19 -4.27 -12.97 -22.79
CA GLU A 19 -4.53 -14.29 -22.19
C GLU A 19 -3.62 -14.67 -21.00
N ARG A 20 -2.68 -13.80 -20.62
CA ARG A 20 -1.85 -13.99 -19.43
C ARG A 20 -2.64 -13.72 -18.16
N VAL A 21 -2.27 -14.42 -17.09
CA VAL A 21 -2.82 -14.17 -15.75
C VAL A 21 -1.65 -13.96 -14.80
N LEU A 22 -1.67 -12.82 -14.10
CA LEU A 22 -0.72 -12.55 -13.02
C LEU A 22 -1.28 -13.09 -11.71
N LEU A 23 -0.51 -13.96 -11.06
CA LEU A 23 -0.75 -14.45 -9.71
C LEU A 23 0.11 -13.64 -8.75
N GLY A 24 -0.50 -13.05 -7.73
CA GLY A 24 0.21 -12.35 -6.68
C GLY A 24 -0.55 -12.46 -5.36
N ALA A 25 -0.01 -11.98 -4.25
CA ALA A 25 1.41 -11.89 -4.00
C ALA A 25 1.72 -12.46 -2.62
N THR A 26 2.94 -12.93 -2.43
CA THR A 26 3.48 -13.17 -1.08
C THR A 26 3.84 -11.83 -0.42
N GLN A 27 4.09 -11.87 0.88
CA GLN A 27 4.63 -10.76 1.65
C GLN A 27 5.57 -11.33 2.72
N GLU A 28 6.82 -10.90 2.69
CA GLU A 28 7.92 -11.50 3.47
C GLU A 28 8.82 -10.38 4.01
N GLU A 29 9.32 -10.55 5.24
CA GLU A 29 10.25 -9.62 5.89
C GLU A 29 11.68 -10.14 5.78
N VAL A 30 12.25 -10.05 4.57
CA VAL A 30 13.58 -10.61 4.21
C VAL A 30 14.60 -9.54 3.80
N GLY A 31 14.33 -8.27 4.14
CA GLY A 31 15.18 -7.14 3.79
C GLY A 31 15.13 -6.83 2.28
N PHE A 32 16.31 -6.77 1.65
CA PHE A 32 16.45 -6.42 0.22
C PHE A 32 16.62 -7.64 -0.70
N ASP A 33 16.43 -8.86 -0.17
CA ASP A 33 16.46 -10.06 -0.99
C ASP A 33 15.28 -10.05 -1.98
N LYS A 34 15.60 -10.33 -3.25
CA LYS A 34 14.63 -10.40 -4.36
C LYS A 34 14.64 -11.78 -5.02
N SER A 35 15.17 -12.78 -4.32
CA SER A 35 15.13 -14.16 -4.73
C SER A 35 13.70 -14.69 -4.59
N ASN A 36 13.27 -15.52 -5.54
CA ASN A 36 12.01 -16.25 -5.40
C ASN A 36 12.26 -17.51 -4.57
N THR A 37 11.30 -17.88 -3.72
CA THR A 37 11.30 -19.17 -3.03
C THR A 37 10.41 -20.17 -3.76
N LEU A 38 10.78 -21.46 -3.74
CA LEU A 38 9.92 -22.52 -4.29
C LEU A 38 8.59 -22.61 -3.53
N GLU A 39 8.63 -22.37 -2.22
CA GLU A 39 7.44 -22.32 -1.35
C GLU A 39 6.48 -21.20 -1.77
N GLY A 40 6.97 -19.98 -1.94
CA GLY A 40 6.11 -18.85 -2.36
C GLY A 40 5.54 -19.04 -3.77
N ILE A 41 6.30 -19.66 -4.68
CA ILE A 41 5.80 -20.02 -6.01
C ILE A 41 4.66 -21.04 -5.89
N GLU A 42 4.87 -22.13 -5.14
CA GLU A 42 3.85 -23.18 -4.97
C GLU A 42 2.61 -22.66 -4.25
N GLU A 43 2.77 -21.79 -3.26
CA GLU A 43 1.67 -21.12 -2.56
C GLU A 43 0.77 -20.33 -3.51
N LEU A 44 1.37 -19.52 -4.41
CA LEU A 44 0.62 -18.74 -5.39
C LEU A 44 -0.03 -19.63 -6.45
N LEU A 45 0.66 -20.68 -6.92
CA LEU A 45 0.10 -21.64 -7.87
C LEU A 45 -1.09 -22.40 -7.28
N SER A 46 -0.97 -22.87 -6.04
CA SER A 46 -2.03 -23.56 -5.32
C SER A 46 -3.25 -22.65 -5.15
N PHE A 47 -3.03 -21.40 -4.73
CA PHE A 47 -4.08 -20.38 -4.65
C PHE A 47 -4.79 -20.17 -6.00
N GLY A 48 -4.02 -19.94 -7.08
CA GLY A 48 -4.57 -19.69 -8.41
C GLY A 48 -5.35 -20.88 -8.95
N ARG A 49 -4.81 -22.10 -8.84
CA ARG A 49 -5.45 -23.34 -9.30
C ARG A 49 -6.68 -23.70 -8.50
N GLY A 50 -6.71 -23.35 -7.21
CA GLY A 50 -7.89 -23.54 -6.35
C GLY A 50 -9.07 -22.65 -6.76
N LEU A 51 -8.81 -21.46 -7.31
CA LEU A 51 -9.84 -20.53 -7.78
C LEU A 51 -10.20 -20.72 -9.26
N VAL A 52 -9.20 -21.02 -10.09
CA VAL A 52 -9.33 -21.15 -11.55
C VAL A 52 -8.65 -22.47 -11.98
N PRO A 53 -9.39 -23.59 -11.96
CA PRO A 53 -8.83 -24.92 -12.25
C PRO A 53 -8.16 -25.05 -13.63
N GLU A 54 -8.53 -24.24 -14.61
CA GLU A 54 -7.91 -24.21 -15.94
C GLU A 54 -6.43 -23.82 -15.90
N LEU A 55 -5.98 -23.12 -14.84
CA LEU A 55 -4.57 -22.79 -14.63
C LEU A 55 -3.69 -24.03 -14.41
N ASN A 56 -4.27 -25.20 -14.14
CA ASN A 56 -3.52 -26.47 -14.11
C ASN A 56 -2.89 -26.82 -15.47
N ARG A 57 -3.39 -26.25 -16.57
CA ARG A 57 -2.89 -26.47 -17.94
C ARG A 57 -2.06 -25.30 -18.46
N ALA A 58 -1.90 -24.24 -17.66
CA ALA A 58 -1.14 -23.05 -18.04
C ALA A 58 0.37 -23.31 -17.95
N THR A 59 1.14 -22.53 -18.72
CA THR A 59 2.60 -22.51 -18.64
C THR A 59 3.05 -21.33 -17.80
N ILE A 60 4.04 -21.53 -16.93
CA ILE A 60 4.67 -20.44 -16.18
C ILE A 60 5.58 -19.67 -17.13
N GLU A 61 5.23 -18.43 -17.45
CA GLU A 61 6.04 -17.55 -18.30
C GLU A 61 7.22 -16.94 -17.53
N ARG A 62 6.96 -16.46 -16.30
CA ARG A 62 7.95 -15.77 -15.48
C ARG A 62 7.57 -15.79 -14.00
N THR A 63 8.58 -15.81 -13.14
CA THR A 63 8.47 -15.54 -11.70
C THR A 63 9.41 -14.39 -11.32
N TRP A 64 9.00 -13.53 -10.40
CA TRP A 64 9.83 -12.43 -9.89
C TRP A 64 9.37 -11.97 -8.51
N ALA A 65 10.29 -11.39 -7.76
CA ALA A 65 10.03 -10.69 -6.51
C ALA A 65 10.33 -9.19 -6.67
N GLY A 66 9.63 -8.37 -5.90
CA GLY A 66 9.80 -6.91 -5.88
C GLY A 66 9.74 -6.38 -4.46
N LEU A 67 10.54 -5.35 -4.20
CA LEU A 67 10.59 -4.69 -2.90
C LEU A 67 9.53 -3.59 -2.84
N ARG A 68 8.70 -3.60 -1.79
CA ARG A 68 7.66 -2.58 -1.58
C ARG A 68 8.20 -1.50 -0.65
N PRO A 69 8.30 -0.23 -1.07
CA PRO A 69 8.79 0.84 -0.21
C PRO A 69 7.71 1.18 0.83
N GLY A 70 7.85 0.65 2.05
CA GLY A 70 7.01 0.99 3.19
C GLY A 70 7.56 2.15 4.00
N SER A 71 6.73 2.67 4.90
CA SER A 71 7.09 3.62 5.95
C SER A 71 6.76 3.03 7.32
N ALA A 72 7.35 3.58 8.39
CA ALA A 72 7.18 3.05 9.75
C ALA A 72 5.73 3.09 10.26
N ASP A 73 4.90 4.00 9.73
CA ASP A 73 3.49 4.17 10.11
C ASP A 73 2.51 3.72 9.02
N GLY A 74 3.01 3.11 7.93
CA GLY A 74 2.18 2.61 6.83
C GLY A 74 1.59 3.70 5.91
N LEU A 75 1.86 4.98 6.17
CA LEU A 75 1.42 6.09 5.32
C LEU A 75 2.56 6.61 4.43
N PRO A 76 2.29 7.04 3.19
CA PRO A 76 3.32 7.68 2.36
C PRO A 76 4.00 8.86 3.06
N VAL A 77 5.28 9.06 2.75
CA VAL A 77 6.09 10.20 3.18
C VAL A 77 6.25 11.14 1.98
N MET A 78 5.67 12.32 2.09
CA MET A 78 5.52 13.31 1.04
C MET A 78 5.84 14.72 1.56
N GLY A 79 6.55 15.51 0.76
CA GLY A 79 6.81 16.92 1.05
C GLY A 79 8.28 17.33 1.03
N ARG A 80 8.55 18.59 1.38
CA ARG A 80 9.90 19.16 1.38
C ARG A 80 10.71 18.60 2.55
N LEU A 81 11.95 18.20 2.27
CA LEU A 81 12.88 17.77 3.31
C LEU A 81 13.39 18.98 4.08
N LEU A 82 13.25 18.99 5.41
CA LEU A 82 13.57 20.15 6.25
C LEU A 82 15.01 20.68 6.10
N ARG A 83 15.96 19.78 5.81
CA ARG A 83 17.38 20.13 5.64
C ARG A 83 17.70 20.90 4.36
N PHE A 84 16.78 20.92 3.39
CA PHE A 84 17.03 21.46 2.06
C PHE A 84 15.90 22.40 1.64
N GLU A 85 16.25 23.47 0.93
CA GLU A 85 15.26 24.44 0.42
C GLU A 85 14.53 23.93 -0.83
N ASN A 86 15.16 23.02 -1.57
CA ASN A 86 14.71 22.59 -2.90
C ASN A 86 14.66 21.07 -3.08
N ALA A 87 14.65 20.29 -1.99
CA ALA A 87 14.55 18.82 -2.06
C ALA A 87 13.21 18.33 -1.49
N TYR A 88 12.56 17.45 -2.25
CA TYR A 88 11.25 16.89 -1.93
C TYR A 88 11.31 15.36 -1.97
N VAL A 89 10.46 14.72 -1.18
CA VAL A 89 10.28 13.26 -1.17
C VAL A 89 8.83 12.92 -1.47
N ALA A 90 8.62 11.79 -2.14
CA ALA A 90 7.33 11.13 -2.32
C ALA A 90 7.58 9.61 -2.39
N ALA A 91 7.50 8.95 -1.24
CA ALA A 91 7.83 7.53 -1.09
C ALA A 91 6.96 6.87 -0.01
N GLY A 92 7.14 5.56 0.23
CA GLY A 92 6.48 4.86 1.34
C GLY A 92 5.06 4.35 1.03
N HIS A 93 4.63 4.36 -0.23
CA HIS A 93 3.28 3.93 -0.63
C HIS A 93 3.02 2.43 -0.56
N PHE A 94 4.02 1.61 -0.24
CA PHE A 94 3.92 0.17 -0.07
C PHE A 94 3.18 -0.53 -1.23
N ARG A 95 1.96 -1.03 -0.99
CA ARG A 95 1.12 -1.75 -1.97
C ARG A 95 0.26 -0.83 -2.85
N SER A 96 0.12 0.44 -2.46
CA SER A 96 -0.83 1.38 -3.06
C SER A 96 -0.17 2.39 -3.99
N GLY A 97 1.14 2.26 -4.25
CA GLY A 97 1.90 3.24 -5.05
C GLY A 97 1.33 3.49 -6.45
N LEU A 98 0.89 2.45 -7.15
CA LEU A 98 0.28 2.62 -8.47
C LEU A 98 -1.08 3.35 -8.38
N GLN A 99 -1.94 2.90 -7.46
CA GLN A 99 -3.28 3.49 -7.25
C GLN A 99 -3.20 4.96 -6.81
N MET A 100 -2.25 5.30 -5.95
CA MET A 100 -2.07 6.65 -5.39
C MET A 100 -1.19 7.56 -6.25
N SER A 101 -0.63 7.07 -7.35
CA SER A 101 0.38 7.79 -8.15
C SER A 101 -0.13 9.14 -8.67
N LEU A 102 -1.35 9.20 -9.20
CA LEU A 102 -1.92 10.43 -9.75
C LEU A 102 -2.15 11.48 -8.67
N GLY A 103 -2.77 11.10 -7.55
CA GLY A 103 -2.98 12.00 -6.41
C GLY A 103 -1.65 12.47 -5.80
N THR A 104 -0.68 11.56 -5.70
CA THR A 104 0.68 11.92 -5.24
C THR A 104 1.32 12.94 -6.17
N GLY A 105 1.25 12.75 -7.49
CA GLY A 105 1.81 13.69 -8.47
C GLY A 105 1.18 15.08 -8.37
N LEU A 106 -0.15 15.15 -8.24
CA LEU A 106 -0.90 16.39 -8.06
C LEU A 106 -0.46 17.14 -6.80
N LEU A 107 -0.46 16.45 -5.65
CA LEU A 107 -0.10 17.04 -4.35
C LEU A 107 1.36 17.48 -4.32
N MET A 108 2.27 16.69 -4.88
CA MET A 108 3.68 17.08 -4.96
C MET A 108 3.87 18.30 -5.85
N ARG A 109 3.12 18.44 -6.95
CA ARG A 109 3.15 19.65 -7.78
C ARG A 109 2.67 20.88 -7.00
N GLN A 110 1.59 20.78 -6.24
CA GLN A 110 1.10 21.87 -5.38
C GLN A 110 2.18 22.28 -4.37
N LEU A 111 2.76 21.32 -3.67
CA LEU A 111 3.83 21.56 -2.69
C LEU A 111 5.11 22.18 -3.28
N VAL A 112 5.49 21.76 -4.49
CA VAL A 112 6.67 22.30 -5.19
C VAL A 112 6.44 23.75 -5.63
N LEU A 113 5.21 24.11 -5.99
CA LEU A 113 4.86 25.46 -6.43
C LEU A 113 4.42 26.39 -5.29
N GLY A 114 4.41 25.89 -4.05
CA GLY A 114 3.97 26.66 -2.88
C GLY A 114 2.45 26.94 -2.86
N GLU A 115 1.68 26.08 -3.51
CA GLU A 115 0.22 26.14 -3.52
C GLU A 115 -0.38 25.36 -2.35
N GLU A 116 -1.60 25.75 -1.95
CA GLU A 116 -2.35 25.02 -0.92
C GLU A 116 -2.75 23.63 -1.45
N PRO A 117 -2.37 22.54 -0.76
CA PRO A 117 -2.74 21.19 -1.17
C PRO A 117 -4.25 20.93 -1.05
N GLU A 118 -4.80 20.10 -1.95
CA GLU A 118 -6.23 19.74 -1.94
C GLU A 118 -6.67 18.89 -0.74
N ILE A 119 -5.70 18.28 -0.03
CA ILE A 119 -5.95 17.49 1.18
C ILE A 119 -5.00 17.91 2.29
N GLU A 120 -5.37 17.59 3.53
CA GLU A 120 -4.50 17.80 4.68
C GLU A 120 -3.20 16.96 4.55
N MET A 121 -2.06 17.66 4.54
CA MET A 121 -0.75 17.01 4.33
C MET A 121 -0.04 16.58 5.60
N ALA A 122 -0.50 16.98 6.79
CA ALA A 122 0.15 16.64 8.05
C ALA A 122 0.36 15.12 8.27
N PRO A 123 -0.61 14.22 7.95
CA PRO A 123 -0.41 12.77 8.05
C PRO A 123 0.68 12.23 7.12
N TYR A 124 0.92 12.91 6.00
CA TYR A 124 1.85 12.48 4.96
C TYR A 124 3.17 13.24 5.00
N SER A 125 3.34 14.22 5.89
CA SER A 125 4.46 15.15 5.90
C SER A 125 5.82 14.43 5.87
N ALA A 126 6.82 15.04 5.24
CA ALA A 126 8.21 14.62 5.33
C ALA A 126 8.86 15.01 6.67
N ASP A 127 8.17 15.85 7.46
CA ASP A 127 8.56 16.19 8.83
C ASP A 127 8.04 15.13 9.80
N ALA A 128 8.97 14.37 10.38
CA ALA A 128 8.66 13.29 11.31
C ALA A 128 8.00 13.78 12.61
N GLU A 129 8.21 15.03 13.01
CA GLU A 129 7.57 15.62 14.20
C GLU A 129 6.12 15.97 13.92
N VAL A 130 5.85 16.62 12.77
CA VAL A 130 4.49 16.91 12.31
C VAL A 130 3.69 15.62 12.17
N ARG A 131 4.27 14.59 11.54
CA ARG A 131 3.61 13.27 11.43
C ARG A 131 3.31 12.66 12.78
N ARG A 132 4.27 12.72 13.72
CA ARG A 132 4.13 12.16 15.06
C ARG A 132 2.99 12.84 15.82
N ALA A 133 2.99 14.18 15.84
CA ALA A 133 1.92 14.96 16.46
C ALA A 133 0.54 14.65 15.86
N CYS A 134 0.46 14.51 14.52
CA CYS A 134 -0.78 14.12 13.84
C CYS A 134 -1.27 12.74 14.29
N ARG A 135 -0.38 11.74 14.39
CA ARG A 135 -0.74 10.40 14.87
C ARG A 135 -1.19 10.39 16.33
N ASP A 136 -0.52 11.15 17.19
CA ASP A 136 -0.88 11.21 18.60
C ASP A 136 -2.27 11.85 18.77
N ALA A 137 -2.55 12.91 18.03
CA ALA A 137 -3.88 13.54 17.99
C ALA A 137 -4.98 12.59 17.48
N LEU A 138 -4.70 11.73 16.48
CA LEU A 138 -5.67 10.75 16.00
C LEU A 138 -6.01 9.69 17.08
N LYS A 139 -5.00 9.19 17.80
CA LYS A 139 -5.22 8.23 18.90
C LYS A 139 -6.06 8.81 20.04
N GLU A 140 -5.82 10.07 20.39
CA GLU A 140 -6.62 10.77 21.42
C GLU A 140 -8.09 10.91 21.00
N ARG A 141 -8.35 11.12 19.71
CA ARG A 141 -9.73 11.18 19.17
C ARG A 141 -10.42 9.81 19.19
N ASP A 142 -9.73 8.75 18.77
CA ASP A 142 -10.28 7.40 18.77
C ASP A 142 -10.63 6.92 20.19
N THR A 143 -9.74 7.17 21.16
CA THR A 143 -9.97 6.84 22.57
C THR A 143 -11.11 7.63 23.19
N ALA A 144 -11.25 8.92 22.87
CA ALA A 144 -12.38 9.73 23.30
C ALA A 144 -13.72 9.17 22.76
N GLN A 145 -13.74 8.80 21.47
CA GLN A 145 -14.95 8.30 20.81
C GLN A 145 -15.36 6.89 21.30
N GLU A 146 -14.40 6.02 21.61
CA GLU A 146 -14.67 4.73 22.28
C GLU A 146 -15.24 4.94 23.70
N SER A 147 -14.71 5.91 24.45
CA SER A 147 -15.17 6.17 25.82
C SER A 147 -16.59 6.73 25.88
N ASP A 148 -17.02 7.50 24.87
CA ASP A 148 -18.38 7.99 24.76
C ASP A 148 -19.35 6.89 24.32
N THR A 149 -18.94 6.02 23.39
CA THR A 149 -19.73 4.84 22.98
C THR A 149 -19.96 3.85 24.14
N VAL A 150 -18.96 3.68 25.01
CA VAL A 150 -19.08 2.83 26.21
C VAL A 150 -20.01 3.46 27.25
N LYS A 151 -19.93 4.78 27.48
CA LYS A 151 -20.83 5.48 28.41
C LYS A 151 -22.29 5.44 27.98
N GLU A 152 -22.55 5.45 26.67
CA GLU A 152 -23.91 5.38 26.12
C GLU A 152 -24.51 3.98 26.29
N ARG A 153 -23.71 2.91 26.13
CA ARG A 153 -24.17 1.52 26.34
C ARG A 153 -24.45 1.16 27.80
N VAL A 154 -23.75 1.77 28.76
CA VAL A 154 -23.96 1.52 30.21
C VAL A 154 -25.18 2.26 30.77
N ARG A 155 -25.80 3.16 29.99
CA ARG A 155 -27.01 3.92 30.37
C ARG A 155 -28.34 3.31 29.87
N THR A 156 -28.28 2.17 29.17
CA THR A 156 -29.44 1.37 28.71
C THR A 156 -29.49 0.03 29.43
#